data_AF-F2RFX8-F1
#
_entry.id   AF-F2RFX8-F1
#
_cell.length_a   1.000
_cell.length_b   1.000
_cell.length_c   1.000
_cell.angle_alpha   90.00
_cell.angle_beta   90.00
_cell.angle_gamma   90.00
#
_symmetry.space_group_name_H-M   'P 1'
#
loop_
_entity.id
_entity.type
_entity.pdbx_description
1 polymer ?
#
loop_
_entity_poly.entity_id
_entity_poly.type
_entity_poly.pdbx_seq_one_letter_code
_entity_poly.pdbx_strand_id
1 'polypeptide(L)'
;MSNTVQRAARIPVNLLPGIPAQPAPQPRLVPTLVGAKGRAQRVYIECPEWCTVDHSKRIAHLDDVTHYSDGDVLQVSTFTDEDTSLWDLTLNISADPSATDLRLREAHLVVDVGGGETAHLNPSMADELADDLIAFASQLRHKARQVALFNRKQAQR
;
A
#
# COMPACT_ATOMS: atom_id res chain seq x y z
N MET A 1 -30.64 -29.93 -2.63
CA MET A 1 -31.06 -28.66 -2.00
C MET A 1 -29.99 -27.63 -2.32
N SER A 2 -30.17 -26.89 -3.41
CA SER A 2 -29.19 -25.90 -3.88
C SER A 2 -29.47 -24.55 -3.24
N ASN A 3 -28.49 -24.03 -2.48
CA ASN A 3 -28.57 -22.74 -1.81
C ASN A 3 -27.88 -21.69 -2.70
N THR A 4 -28.67 -20.95 -3.47
CA THR A 4 -28.18 -19.81 -4.26
C THR A 4 -28.31 -18.56 -3.41
N VAL A 5 -27.21 -18.13 -2.80
CA VAL A 5 -27.12 -16.81 -2.15
C VAL A 5 -27.06 -15.75 -3.25
N GLN A 6 -28.15 -15.00 -3.41
CA GLN A 6 -28.17 -13.81 -4.27
C GLN A 6 -27.22 -12.76 -3.69
N ARG A 7 -26.10 -12.51 -4.37
CA ARG A 7 -25.26 -11.33 -4.13
C ARG A 7 -26.09 -10.08 -4.43
N ALA A 8 -26.27 -9.22 -3.44
CA ALA A 8 -26.83 -7.89 -3.65
C ALA A 8 -25.95 -7.15 -4.67
N ALA A 9 -26.57 -6.68 -5.75
CA ALA A 9 -25.92 -5.83 -6.73
C ALA A 9 -25.44 -4.55 -6.05
N ARG A 10 -24.14 -4.24 -6.14
CA ARG A 10 -23.61 -2.93 -5.73
C ARG A 10 -24.33 -1.87 -6.55
N ILE A 11 -25.09 -1.00 -5.88
CA ILE A 11 -25.70 0.17 -6.51
C ILE A 11 -24.53 1.06 -6.95
N PRO A 12 -24.36 1.36 -8.25
CA PRO A 12 -23.36 2.32 -8.67
C PRO A 12 -23.72 3.68 -8.06
N VAL A 13 -22.74 4.34 -7.44
CA VAL A 13 -22.86 5.60 -6.69
C VAL A 13 -23.38 6.79 -7.56
N ASN A 14 -23.65 6.57 -8.85
CA ASN A 14 -24.00 7.59 -9.83
C ASN A 14 -25.51 7.69 -10.19
N LEU A 15 -26.45 7.19 -9.36
CA LEU A 15 -27.88 7.15 -9.71
C LEU A 15 -28.80 8.07 -8.90
N LEU A 16 -28.29 9.11 -8.23
CA LEU A 16 -29.14 10.19 -7.73
C LEU A 16 -29.32 11.27 -8.82
N PRO A 17 -30.52 11.43 -9.43
CA PRO A 17 -30.75 12.47 -10.42
C PRO A 17 -30.59 13.86 -9.77
N GLY A 18 -29.66 14.66 -10.29
CA GLY A 18 -29.50 16.07 -9.92
C GLY A 18 -28.22 16.43 -9.15
N ILE A 19 -27.40 15.46 -8.75
CA ILE A 19 -26.05 15.77 -8.25
C ILE A 19 -25.09 15.68 -9.44
N PRO A 20 -24.40 16.77 -9.83
CA PRO A 20 -23.37 16.67 -10.85
C PRO A 20 -22.33 15.64 -10.38
N ALA A 21 -22.00 14.67 -11.25
CA ALA A 21 -20.96 13.70 -10.95
C ALA A 21 -19.71 14.45 -10.47
N GLN A 22 -19.21 14.10 -9.28
CA GLN A 22 -17.99 14.70 -8.78
C GLN A 22 -16.90 14.43 -9.84
N PRO A 23 -16.18 15.47 -10.31
CA PRO A 23 -15.13 15.25 -11.29
C PRO A 23 -14.16 14.23 -10.72
N ALA A 24 -13.82 13.22 -11.53
CA ALA A 24 -12.85 12.22 -11.15
C ALA A 24 -11.54 12.93 -10.72
N PRO A 25 -10.82 12.40 -9.70
CA PRO A 25 -9.51 12.93 -9.33
C PRO A 25 -8.65 13.08 -10.59
N GLN A 26 -8.17 14.30 -10.86
CA GLN A 26 -7.37 14.59 -12.04
C GLN A 26 -5.88 14.43 -11.69
N PRO A 27 -5.08 13.76 -12.52
CA PRO A 27 -3.65 13.67 -12.30
C PRO A 27 -3.00 15.06 -12.41
N ARG A 28 -1.97 15.27 -11.60
CA ARG A 28 -1.10 16.45 -11.67
C ARG A 28 -0.04 16.24 -12.75
N LEU A 29 0.08 17.18 -13.69
CA LEU A 29 1.12 17.16 -14.70
C LEU A 29 2.44 17.72 -14.14
N VAL A 30 3.49 16.89 -14.15
CA VAL A 30 4.82 17.24 -13.65
C VAL A 30 5.80 17.37 -14.81
N PRO A 31 6.37 18.56 -15.07
CA PRO A 31 7.35 18.70 -16.13
C PRO A 31 8.67 18.01 -15.72
N THR A 32 9.20 17.16 -16.60
CA THR A 32 10.50 16.48 -16.40
C THR A 32 11.37 16.56 -17.65
N LEU A 33 12.65 16.19 -17.50
CA LEU A 33 13.59 16.02 -18.61
C LEU A 33 13.94 14.54 -18.77
N VAL A 34 13.76 13.99 -19.97
CA VAL A 34 14.07 12.59 -20.29
C VAL A 34 15.28 12.51 -21.23
N GLY A 35 16.19 11.56 -20.99
CA GLY A 35 17.31 11.23 -21.87
C GLY A 35 18.68 11.65 -21.32
N ALA A 36 19.73 11.67 -22.16
CA ALA A 36 21.10 11.99 -21.76
C ALA A 36 21.45 13.49 -21.80
N LYS A 37 22.42 13.94 -20.99
CA LYS A 37 22.79 15.37 -20.88
C LYS A 37 23.14 15.96 -22.26
N GLY A 38 22.55 17.11 -22.58
CA GLY A 38 22.69 17.76 -23.89
C GLY A 38 21.76 17.21 -25.00
N ARG A 39 21.01 16.13 -24.74
CA ARG A 39 20.02 15.53 -25.65
C ARG A 39 18.73 15.16 -24.89
N ALA A 40 18.30 16.03 -23.98
CA ALA A 40 17.10 15.82 -23.19
C ALA A 40 15.86 16.36 -23.92
N GLN A 41 14.72 15.71 -23.74
CA GLN A 41 13.42 16.25 -24.12
C GLN A 41 12.61 16.57 -22.87
N ARG A 42 11.84 17.67 -22.92
CA ARG A 42 10.88 17.98 -21.87
C ARG A 42 9.59 17.23 -22.14
N VAL A 43 9.12 16.49 -21.15
CA VAL A 43 7.81 15.80 -21.17
C VAL A 43 7.04 16.16 -19.90
N TYR A 44 5.77 15.81 -19.86
CA TYR A 44 4.91 15.95 -18.68
C TYR A 44 4.52 14.55 -18.20
N ILE A 45 4.83 14.23 -16.94
CA ILE A 45 4.40 12.99 -16.29
C ILE A 45 3.07 13.24 -15.60
N GLU A 46 2.09 12.37 -15.86
CA GLU A 46 0.81 12.35 -15.15
C GLU A 46 1.00 11.69 -13.78
N CYS A 47 1.11 12.49 -12.72
CA CYS A 47 1.21 12.00 -11.35
C CYS A 47 -0.17 11.91 -10.70
N PRO A 48 -0.60 10.74 -10.22
CA PRO A 48 -1.77 10.64 -9.36
C PRO A 48 -1.64 11.52 -8.11
N GLU A 49 -2.76 11.92 -7.52
CA GLU A 49 -2.78 12.78 -6.32
C GLU A 49 -2.02 12.18 -5.13
N TRP A 50 -2.05 10.85 -5.00
CA TRP A 50 -1.35 10.11 -3.95
C TRP A 50 0.16 9.94 -4.20
N CYS A 51 0.68 10.28 -5.38
CA CYS A 51 2.07 10.08 -5.72
C CYS A 51 2.95 11.16 -5.06
N THR A 52 3.86 10.72 -4.19
CA THR A 52 4.77 11.61 -3.44
C THR A 52 6.19 11.64 -4.02
N VAL A 53 6.49 10.77 -4.98
CA VAL A 53 7.77 10.79 -5.73
C VAL A 53 7.96 12.11 -6.49
N ASP A 54 9.14 12.70 -6.34
CA ASP A 54 9.54 13.90 -7.09
C ASP A 54 9.98 13.55 -8.53
N HIS A 55 9.00 13.51 -9.43
CA HIS A 55 9.24 13.29 -10.86
C HIS A 55 9.71 14.54 -11.62
N SER A 56 9.96 15.68 -10.97
CA SER A 56 10.52 16.87 -11.65
C SER A 56 11.99 16.70 -12.03
N LYS A 57 12.68 15.75 -11.39
CA LYS A 57 14.07 15.42 -11.66
C LYS A 57 14.21 14.70 -13.00
N ARG A 58 15.35 14.93 -13.65
CA ARG A 58 15.71 14.27 -14.91
C ARG A 58 15.73 12.75 -14.73
N ILE A 59 15.10 12.03 -15.66
CA ILE A 59 15.14 10.57 -15.77
C ILE A 59 15.85 10.13 -17.04
N ALA A 60 16.39 8.91 -17.06
CA ALA A 60 17.11 8.39 -18.22
C ALA A 60 16.13 7.94 -19.30
N HIS A 61 15.13 7.16 -18.91
CA HIS A 61 14.11 6.60 -19.80
C HIS A 61 12.69 6.81 -19.25
N LEU A 62 11.68 6.73 -20.12
CA LEU A 62 10.27 6.94 -19.72
C LEU A 62 9.71 5.76 -18.92
N ASP A 63 10.23 4.56 -19.16
CA ASP A 63 9.94 3.33 -18.42
C ASP A 63 10.58 3.29 -17.03
N ASP A 64 11.43 4.26 -16.68
CA ASP A 64 11.92 4.44 -15.31
C ASP A 64 10.88 5.15 -14.41
N VAL A 65 9.72 5.54 -14.94
CA VAL A 65 8.67 6.22 -14.16
C VAL A 65 7.85 5.20 -13.39
N THR A 66 7.98 5.22 -12.07
CA THR A 66 7.07 4.53 -11.15
C THR A 66 6.51 5.53 -10.15
N HIS A 67 5.21 5.39 -9.85
CA HIS A 67 4.53 6.19 -8.83
C HIS A 67 4.51 5.42 -7.52
N TYR A 68 4.86 6.11 -6.43
CA TYR A 68 4.72 5.60 -5.07
C TYR A 68 4.03 6.65 -4.20
N SER A 69 3.20 6.20 -3.27
CA SER A 69 2.81 7.02 -2.11
C SER A 69 3.91 7.03 -1.06
N ASP A 70 3.71 7.84 -0.03
CA ASP A 70 4.44 7.65 1.23
C ASP A 70 4.17 6.25 1.78
N GLY A 71 5.16 5.73 2.49
CA GLY A 71 5.11 4.41 3.10
C GLY A 71 4.66 4.47 4.55
N ASP A 72 3.74 3.59 4.93
CA ASP A 72 3.44 3.27 6.31
C ASP A 72 4.34 2.12 6.77
N VAL A 73 4.77 2.15 8.04
CA VAL A 73 5.66 1.14 8.60
C VAL A 73 5.13 0.64 9.94
N LEU A 74 4.98 -0.68 10.06
CA LEU A 74 4.76 -1.37 11.32
C LEU A 74 6.07 -2.04 11.74
N GLN A 75 6.60 -1.66 12.89
CA GLN A 75 7.84 -2.23 13.43
C GLN A 75 7.59 -3.16 14.63
N VAL A 76 8.37 -4.24 14.71
CA VAL A 76 8.39 -5.15 15.85
C VAL A 76 9.61 -4.85 16.72
N SER A 77 9.38 -4.11 17.80
CA SER A 77 10.40 -3.84 18.81
C SER A 77 10.73 -5.09 19.64
N THR A 78 11.93 -5.14 20.21
CA THR A 78 12.37 -6.21 21.11
C THR A 78 12.76 -5.66 22.48
N PHE A 79 12.60 -6.45 23.54
CA PHE A 79 13.10 -6.08 24.87
C PHE A 79 14.61 -6.33 25.03
N THR A 80 15.24 -6.99 24.05
CA THR A 80 16.69 -7.31 24.07
C THR A 80 17.56 -6.17 23.55
N ASP A 81 16.96 -5.22 22.83
CA ASP A 81 17.60 -4.05 22.26
C ASP A 81 16.52 -2.98 22.04
N GLU A 82 16.56 -1.92 22.84
CA GLU A 82 15.53 -0.87 22.84
C GLU A 82 15.65 0.07 21.63
N ASP A 83 16.82 0.10 20.97
CA ASP A 83 17.10 0.98 19.84
C ASP A 83 16.85 0.30 18.48
N THR A 84 16.66 -1.03 18.47
CA THR A 84 16.53 -1.81 17.24
C THR A 84 15.15 -2.46 17.11
N SER A 85 14.52 -2.27 15.95
CA SER A 85 13.37 -3.07 15.54
C SER A 85 13.85 -4.28 14.74
N LEU A 86 13.34 -5.47 15.07
CA LEU A 86 13.79 -6.72 14.43
C LEU A 86 13.17 -6.93 13.04
N TRP A 87 11.96 -6.43 12.84
CA TRP A 87 11.21 -6.59 11.60
C TRP A 87 10.37 -5.34 11.35
N ASP A 88 10.30 -4.95 10.09
CA ASP A 88 9.45 -3.90 9.56
C ASP A 88 8.55 -4.47 8.46
N LEU A 89 7.26 -4.19 8.59
CA LEU A 89 6.26 -4.39 7.55
C LEU A 89 5.98 -3.02 6.95
N THR A 90 6.37 -2.80 5.70
CA THR A 90 6.11 -1.55 4.99
C THR A 90 4.92 -1.69 4.06
N LEU A 91 4.18 -0.61 3.85
CA LEU A 91 3.00 -0.55 3.01
C LEU A 91 3.01 0.76 2.22
N ASN A 92 2.86 0.69 0.90
CA ASN A 92 2.61 1.88 0.07
C ASN A 92 1.67 1.56 -1.11
N ILE A 93 1.17 2.60 -1.77
CA ILE A 93 0.51 2.51 -3.07
C ILE A 93 1.58 2.60 -4.15
N SER A 94 1.51 1.73 -5.15
CA SER A 94 2.39 1.72 -6.32
C SER A 94 1.60 1.66 -7.62
N ALA A 95 2.17 2.25 -8.67
CA ALA A 95 1.78 2.02 -10.05
C ALA A 95 2.99 2.23 -10.97
N ASP A 96 3.28 1.26 -11.83
CA ASP A 96 4.28 1.35 -12.89
C ASP A 96 3.57 1.38 -14.25
N PRO A 97 3.38 2.56 -14.87
CA PRO A 97 2.70 2.70 -16.15
C PRO A 97 3.35 1.90 -17.29
N SER A 98 4.63 1.57 -17.16
CA SER A 98 5.42 0.87 -18.17
C SER A 98 5.48 -0.65 -17.96
N ALA A 99 5.00 -1.14 -16.81
CA ALA A 99 5.09 -2.55 -16.44
C ALA A 99 4.55 -3.49 -17.52
N THR A 100 5.18 -4.65 -17.70
CA THR A 100 4.67 -5.66 -18.65
C THR A 100 3.34 -6.27 -18.18
N ASP A 101 3.20 -6.49 -16.87
CA ASP A 101 1.94 -6.94 -16.28
C ASP A 101 0.97 -5.76 -16.12
N LEU A 102 -0.19 -5.86 -16.78
CA LEU A 102 -1.20 -4.81 -16.74
C LEU A 102 -1.70 -4.50 -15.33
N ARG A 103 -1.67 -5.47 -14.41
CA ARG A 103 -2.09 -5.29 -13.02
C ARG A 103 -1.14 -4.38 -12.24
N LEU A 104 0.13 -4.31 -12.63
CA LEU A 104 1.13 -3.44 -12.02
C LEU A 104 1.06 -2.01 -12.56
N ARG A 105 0.39 -1.79 -13.70
CA ARG A 105 0.10 -0.45 -14.23
C ARG A 105 -1.04 0.24 -13.48
N GLU A 106 -1.98 -0.55 -12.96
CA GLU A 106 -3.05 -0.07 -12.11
C GLU A 106 -2.50 0.26 -10.71
N ALA A 107 -3.15 1.19 -10.01
CA ALA A 107 -2.82 1.48 -8.62
C ALA A 107 -3.10 0.25 -7.76
N HIS A 108 -2.08 -0.23 -7.04
CA HIS A 108 -2.13 -1.38 -6.17
C HIS A 108 -1.33 -1.10 -4.89
N LEU A 109 -1.51 -1.92 -3.86
CA LEU A 109 -0.67 -1.84 -2.67
C LEU A 109 0.55 -2.72 -2.82
N VAL A 110 1.68 -2.28 -2.28
CA VAL A 110 2.88 -3.09 -2.14
C VAL A 110 3.18 -3.24 -0.66
N VAL A 111 3.44 -4.48 -0.25
CA VAL A 111 3.81 -4.84 1.12
C VAL A 111 5.18 -5.51 1.10
N ASP A 112 6.13 -5.00 1.89
CA ASP A 112 7.49 -5.54 2.05
C ASP A 112 7.75 -5.87 3.52
N VAL A 113 8.52 -6.93 3.77
CA VAL A 113 8.94 -7.42 5.10
C VAL A 113 10.46 -7.34 5.32
N GLY A 114 11.18 -6.55 4.51
CA GLY A 114 12.63 -6.37 4.59
C GLY A 114 13.44 -7.54 4.02
N GLY A 115 12.78 -8.49 3.36
CA GLY A 115 13.37 -9.75 2.86
C GLY A 115 13.75 -9.77 1.38
N GLY A 116 13.54 -8.67 0.66
CA GLY A 116 13.81 -8.54 -0.78
C GLY A 116 12.70 -9.05 -1.70
N GLU A 117 11.65 -9.67 -1.14
CA GLU A 117 10.41 -9.98 -1.84
C GLU A 117 9.31 -9.02 -1.42
N THR A 118 8.51 -8.57 -2.39
CA THR A 118 7.37 -7.68 -2.16
C THR A 118 6.08 -8.34 -2.63
N ALA A 119 5.02 -8.15 -1.87
CA ALA A 119 3.68 -8.62 -2.22
C ALA A 119 2.90 -7.47 -2.88
N HIS A 120 2.34 -7.73 -4.07
CA HIS A 120 1.48 -6.78 -4.78
C HIS A 120 0.01 -7.17 -4.55
N LEU A 121 -0.76 -6.27 -3.95
CA LEU A 121 -2.14 -6.52 -3.54
C LEU A 121 -3.10 -5.62 -4.29
N ASN A 122 -4.16 -6.22 -4.85
CA ASN A 122 -5.33 -5.45 -5.23
C ASN A 122 -6.15 -5.07 -3.97
N PRO A 123 -7.14 -4.16 -4.07
CA PRO A 123 -7.92 -3.72 -2.91
C PRO A 123 -8.61 -4.85 -2.14
N SER A 124 -9.13 -5.88 -2.81
CA SER A 124 -9.80 -7.00 -2.13
C SER A 124 -8.81 -7.83 -1.31
N MET A 125 -7.61 -8.06 -1.85
CA MET A 125 -6.55 -8.77 -1.12
C MET A 125 -6.04 -7.94 0.06
N ALA A 126 -6.03 -6.61 -0.06
CA ALA A 126 -5.67 -5.71 1.02
C ALA A 126 -6.68 -5.75 2.17
N ASP A 127 -7.98 -5.78 1.85
CA ASP A 127 -9.05 -5.93 2.85
C ASP A 127 -8.89 -7.27 3.60
N GLU A 128 -8.63 -8.37 2.88
CA GLU A 128 -8.39 -9.69 3.48
C GLU A 128 -7.15 -9.69 4.39
N LEU A 129 -6.04 -9.10 3.94
CA LEU A 129 -4.82 -8.97 4.74
C LEU A 129 -5.07 -8.12 6.01
N ALA A 130 -5.86 -7.04 5.90
CA ALA A 130 -6.19 -6.20 7.03
C ALA A 130 -6.98 -6.98 8.10
N ASP A 131 -7.97 -7.77 7.69
CA ASP A 131 -8.73 -8.65 8.59
C ASP A 131 -7.82 -9.67 9.29
N ASP A 132 -6.90 -10.28 8.55
CA ASP A 132 -5.92 -11.23 9.10
C ASP A 132 -4.98 -10.56 10.12
N LEU A 133 -4.50 -9.34 9.84
CA LEU A 133 -3.66 -8.56 10.76
C LEU A 133 -4.43 -8.19 12.04
N ILE A 134 -5.71 -7.86 11.96
CA ILE A 134 -6.57 -7.57 13.11
C ILE A 134 -6.76 -8.84 13.96
N ALA A 135 -7.00 -9.99 13.32
CA ALA A 135 -7.12 -11.27 14.00
C ALA A 135 -5.80 -11.64 14.71
N PHE A 136 -4.67 -11.45 14.03
CA PHE A 136 -3.34 -11.67 14.60
C PHE A 136 -3.07 -10.75 15.81
N ALA A 137 -3.35 -9.45 15.69
CA ALA A 137 -3.20 -8.49 16.78
C ALA A 137 -4.06 -8.86 18.01
N SER A 138 -5.26 -9.40 17.77
CA SER A 138 -6.13 -9.90 18.84
C SER A 138 -5.51 -11.10 19.56
N GLN A 139 -4.90 -12.03 18.82
CA GLN A 139 -4.16 -13.17 19.40
C GLN A 139 -2.91 -12.71 20.16
N LEU A 140 -2.16 -11.74 19.64
CA LEU A 140 -1.01 -11.15 20.32
C LEU A 140 -1.40 -10.59 21.70
N ARG A 141 -2.47 -9.79 21.75
CA ARG A 141 -3.00 -9.25 23.01
C ARG A 141 -3.45 -10.35 23.98
N HIS A 142 -4.04 -11.43 23.47
CA HIS A 142 -4.42 -12.57 24.31
C HIS A 142 -3.18 -13.22 24.93
N LYS A 143 -2.16 -13.53 24.13
CA LYS A 143 -0.90 -14.14 24.60
C LYS A 143 -0.18 -13.24 25.61
N ALA A 144 -0.13 -11.93 25.37
CA ALA A 144 0.46 -10.96 26.30
C ALA A 144 -0.20 -11.02 27.69
N ARG A 145 -1.54 -11.12 27.75
CA ARG A 145 -2.27 -11.29 29.02
C ARG A 145 -1.94 -12.62 29.72
N GLN A 146 -1.80 -13.71 28.95
CA GLN A 146 -1.41 -15.01 29.50
C GLN A 146 -0.03 -14.94 30.14
N VAL A 147 0.95 -14.33 29.46
CA VAL A 147 2.31 -14.11 29.99
C VAL A 147 2.27 -13.29 31.28
N ALA A 148 1.54 -12.18 31.30
CA ALA A 148 1.41 -11.34 32.49
C ALA A 148 0.75 -12.08 33.68
N LEU A 149 -0.27 -12.91 33.43
CA LEU A 149 -0.90 -13.74 34.45
C LEU A 149 0.06 -14.80 34.99
N PHE A 150 0.83 -15.45 34.12
CA PHE A 150 1.83 -16.44 34.52
C PHE A 150 2.90 -15.81 35.42
N ASN A 151 3.50 -14.69 35.00
CA ASN A 151 4.55 -14.00 35.75
C ASN A 151 4.09 -13.56 37.14
N ARG A 152 2.85 -13.05 37.26
CA ARG A 152 2.26 -12.69 38.57
C ARG A 152 2.11 -13.88 39.50
N LYS A 153 1.69 -15.04 38.99
CA LYS A 153 1.57 -16.27 39.79
C LYS A 153 2.92 -16.79 40.28
N GLN A 154 3.97 -16.64 39.46
CA GLN A 154 5.33 -17.03 39.86
C GLN A 154 5.89 -16.14 40.97
N ALA A 155 5.63 -14.83 40.91
CA ALA A 155 6.11 -13.88 41.92
C ALA A 155 5.45 -14.03 43.31
N GLN A 156 4.37 -14.83 43.43
CA GLN A 156 3.65 -15.07 44.68
C GLN A 156 4.04 -16.39 45.37
N ARG A 157 4.94 -17.16 44.77
CA ARG A 157 5.49 -18.40 45.33
C ARG A 157 6.85 -18.15 45.95
#